data_AF-A0A356L3D6-F1
#
_entry.id   AF-A0A356L3D6-F1
#
_cell.length_a   1.000
_cell.length_b   1.000
_cell.length_c   1.000
_cell.angle_alpha   90.00
_cell.angle_beta   90.00
_cell.angle_gamma   90.00
#
_symmetry.space_group_name_H-M   'P 1'
#
loop_
_entity.id
_entity.type
_entity.pdbx_description
1 polymer ?
#
loop_
_entity_poly.entity_id
_entity_poly.type
_entity_poly.pdbx_seq_one_letter_code
_entity_poly.pdbx_strand_id
1 'polypeptide(L)' 'MDQKILTPGPLLDEKGNLTEAGYATSLVKDYSREQIKSSQLRIKEWDYYY' A
#
# COMPACT_ATOMS: atom_id res chain seq x y z
N MET A 1 -18.05 12.15 -6.54
CA MET A 1 -17.06 11.08 -6.29
C MET A 1 -15.87 11.76 -5.67
N ASP A 2 -15.78 11.76 -4.34
CA ASP A 2 -14.70 12.41 -3.62
C ASP A 2 -13.41 11.61 -3.80
N GLN A 3 -12.48 12.15 -4.58
CA GLN A 3 -11.15 11.56 -4.72
C GLN A 3 -10.31 12.05 -3.54
N LYS A 4 -9.95 11.14 -2.63
CA LYS A 4 -9.21 11.47 -1.42
C LYS A 4 -7.70 11.40 -1.68
N ILE A 5 -6.99 12.47 -1.35
CA ILE A 5 -5.52 12.50 -1.36
C ILE A 5 -5.03 11.72 -0.14
N LEU A 6 -4.15 10.74 -0.37
CA LEU A 6 -3.62 9.89 0.69
C LEU A 6 -2.66 10.66 1.61
N THR A 7 -2.71 10.38 2.91
CA THR A 7 -1.77 10.92 3.90
C THR A 7 -0.60 9.97 4.16
N PRO A 8 0.56 10.48 4.63
CA PRO A 8 1.68 9.64 5.01
C PRO A 8 1.33 8.58 6.06
N GLY A 9 1.93 7.40 5.97
CA GLY A 9 1.76 6.32 6.95
C GLY A 9 1.79 4.91 6.33
N PRO A 10 1.52 3.86 7.13
CA PRO A 10 1.53 2.48 6.64
C PRO A 10 0.48 2.24 5.54
N LEU A 11 0.85 1.48 4.51
CA LEU A 11 -0.09 1.06 3.46
C LEU A 11 -1.12 0.08 4.02
N LEU A 12 -0.67 -0.88 4.83
CA LEU A 12 -1.49 -1.96 5.35
C LEU A 12 -1.72 -1.80 6.85
N ASP A 13 -2.87 -2.28 7.32
CA ASP A 13 -3.18 -2.42 8.74
C ASP A 13 -2.59 -3.74 9.29
N GLU A 14 -2.73 -3.97 10.60
CA GLU A 14 -2.24 -5.20 11.27
C GLU A 14 -2.87 -6.50 10.71
N LYS A 15 -4.02 -6.38 10.06
CA LYS A 15 -4.75 -7.49 9.43
C LYS A 15 -4.37 -7.66 7.96
N GLY A 16 -3.51 -6.81 7.41
CA GLY A 16 -3.06 -6.83 6.01
C GLY A 16 -4.06 -6.20 5.02
N ASN A 17 -5.00 -5.38 5.50
CA ASN A 17 -5.93 -4.63 4.65
C ASN A 17 -5.41 -3.21 4.39
N LEU A 18 -5.87 -2.60 3.30
CA LEU A 18 -5.52 -1.22 2.97
C LEU A 18 -6.03 -0.26 4.05
N THR A 19 -5.16 0.60 4.58
CA THR A 19 -5.51 1.59 5.62
C THR A 19 -6.43 2.69 5.12
N GLU A 20 -6.27 3.09 3.85
CA GLU A 20 -7.01 4.18 3.24
C GLU A 20 -7.10 4.01 1.72
N ALA A 21 -8.30 4.17 1.16
CA ALA A 21 -8.52 4.23 -0.29
C ALA A 21 -8.40 5.67 -0.79
N GLY A 22 -7.68 5.86 -1.90
CA GLY A 22 -7.42 7.19 -2.46
C GLY A 22 -6.29 7.16 -3.49
N TYR A 23 -5.75 8.33 -3.81
CA TYR A 23 -4.59 8.47 -4.70
C TYR A 23 -3.58 9.47 -4.13
N ALA A 24 -2.33 9.37 -4.57
CA ALA A 24 -1.29 10.36 -4.30
C ALA A 24 -0.44 10.56 -5.56
N THR A 25 0.11 11.75 -5.71
CA THR A 25 1.04 12.10 -6.79
C THR A 25 2.50 11.86 -6.40
N SER A 26 2.73 11.28 -5.24
CA SER A 26 4.06 11.00 -4.66
C SER A 26 3.97 9.77 -3.76
N LEU A 27 5.11 9.14 -3.48
CA LEU A 27 5.20 7.97 -2.61
C LEU A 27 5.02 8.39 -1.14
N VAL A 28 3.78 8.31 -0.64
CA VAL A 28 3.44 8.71 0.74
C VAL A 28 3.17 7.53 1.68
N LYS A 29 2.81 6.36 1.13
CA LYS A 29 2.52 5.16 1.94
C LYS A 29 3.77 4.31 2.10
N ASP A 30 4.01 3.84 3.32
CA ASP A 30 5.07 2.90 3.65
C ASP A 30 4.61 1.48 3.36
N TYR A 31 5.26 0.82 2.39
CA TYR A 31 4.97 -0.56 2.03
C TYR A 31 5.91 -1.50 2.77
N SER A 32 5.36 -2.40 3.58
CA SER A 32 6.09 -3.51 4.16
C SER A 32 5.48 -4.84 3.73
N ARG A 33 6.30 -5.66 3.07
CA ARG A 33 5.93 -6.99 2.60
C ARG A 33 5.47 -7.92 3.74
N GLU A 34 6.03 -7.73 4.93
CA GLU A 34 5.73 -8.52 6.13
C GLU A 34 4.29 -8.34 6.61
N GLN A 35 3.66 -7.22 6.26
CA GLN A 35 2.28 -6.93 6.62
C GLN A 35 1.26 -7.64 5.72
N ILE A 36 1.69 -8.22 4.59
CA ILE A 36 0.81 -8.98 3.70
C ILE A 36 0.49 -10.34 4.33
N LYS A 37 -0.78 -10.56 4.66
CA LYS A 37 -1.26 -11.85 5.21
C LYS A 37 -1.55 -12.91 4.15
N SER A 38 -1.49 -12.56 2.87
CA SER A 38 -1.68 -13.52 1.77
C SER A 38 -0.44 -14.40 1.59
N SER A 39 -0.64 -15.58 1.00
CA SER A 39 0.46 -16.49 0.68
C SER A 39 1.50 -15.82 -0.21
N GLN A 40 2.78 -15.97 0.15
CA GLN A 40 3.92 -15.38 -0.55
C GLN A 40 3.97 -15.74 -2.04
N LEU A 41 3.46 -16.91 -2.42
CA LEU A 41 3.39 -17.36 -3.81
C LEU A 41 2.41 -16.54 -4.67
N ARG A 42 1.53 -15.75 -4.03
CA ARG A 42 0.51 -14.93 -4.70
C ARG A 42 0.93 -13.46 -4.80
N ILE A 43 1.99 -13.06 -4.10
CA ILE A 43 2.46 -11.68 -4.08
C ILE A 43 3.21 -11.41 -5.39
N LYS A 44 2.72 -10.41 -6.14
CA LYS A 44 3.38 -9.92 -7.36
C LYS A 44 3.98 -8.56 -7.04
N GLU A 45 5.30 -8.49 -7.06
CA GLU A 45 6.04 -7.26 -6.87
C GLU A 45 6.63 -6.81 -8.19
N TRP A 46 6.68 -5.50 -8.35
CA TRP A 46 7.24 -4.83 -9.49
C TRP A 46 8.19 -3.78 -8.95
N ASP A 47 9.44 -3.87 -9.35
CA ASP A 47 10.39 -2.82 -9.05
C ASP A 47 10.08 -1.62 -9.94
N TYR A 48 9.99 -0.46 -9.30
CA TYR A 48 9.90 0.80 -10.01
C TYR A 48 11.32 1.34 -10.21
N TYR A 49 11.86 1.18 -11.42
CA TYR A 49 13.14 1.75 -11.80
C TYR A 49 12.91 3.16 -12.35
N TYR A 50 13.63 4.14 -11.79
CA TYR A 50 13.60 5.55 -12.22
C TYR A 50 14.14 5.71 -13.64
#